data_AF-A0A3B8XA49-F1
#
_entry.id   AF-A0A3B8XA49-F1
#
_cell.length_a   1.000
_cell.length_b   1.000
_cell.length_c   1.000
_cell.angle_alpha   90.00
_cell.angle_beta   90.00
_cell.angle_gamma   90.00
#
_symmetry.space_group_name_H-M   'P 1'
#
loop_
_entity.id
_entity.type
_entity.pdbx_description
1 polymer ?
#
loop_
_entity_poly.entity_id
_entity_poly.type
_entity_poly.pdbx_seq_one_letter_code
_entity_poly.pdbx_strand_id
1 'polypeptide(L)' 'MSKSGREILEAARVIAVVGASRDPNKAGGSVPFGLQKRGFRIIPINPYADMLFGERV' A
#
# COMPACT_ATOMS: atom_id res chain seq x y z
N MET A 1 -0.13 -26.58 2.24
CA MET A 1 0.76 -25.89 1.27
C MET A 1 0.68 -24.39 1.51
N SER A 2 1.78 -23.65 1.34
CA SER A 2 1.75 -22.19 1.39
C SER A 2 1.12 -21.63 0.11
N LYS A 3 0.37 -20.54 0.23
CA LYS A 3 -0.15 -19.80 -0.93
C LYS A 3 1.01 -19.14 -1.69
N SER A 4 0.91 -19.10 -3.02
CA SER A 4 1.75 -18.27 -3.88
C SER A 4 1.46 -16.79 -3.69
N GLY A 5 2.39 -15.92 -4.10
CA GLY A 5 2.17 -14.47 -4.07
C GLY A 5 0.96 -14.01 -4.90
N ARG A 6 0.67 -14.71 -6.00
CA ARG A 6 -0.50 -14.46 -6.84
C ARG A 6 -1.80 -14.72 -6.09
N GLU A 7 -1.92 -15.89 -5.46
CA GLU A 7 -3.12 -16.27 -4.70
C GLU A 7 -3.35 -15.34 -3.49
N ILE A 8 -2.27 -14.84 -2.87
CA ILE A 8 -2.37 -13.86 -1.79
C ILE A 8 -2.95 -12.54 -2.31
N LEU A 9 -2.43 -12.04 -3.43
CA LEU A 9 -2.89 -10.78 -4.02
C LEU A 9 -4.32 -10.88 -4.57
N GLU A 10 -4.69 -12.01 -5.17
CA GLU A 10 -6.05 -12.24 -5.67
C GLU A 10 -7.08 -12.30 -4.53
N ALA A 11 -6.70 -12.81 -3.36
CA ALA A 11 -7.57 -12.87 -2.19
C ALA A 11 -7.59 -11.56 -1.37
N ALA A 12 -6.62 -10.67 -1.55
CA ALA A 12 -6.51 -9.42 -0.80
C ALA A 12 -7.30 -8.28 -1.48
N ARG A 13 -8.05 -7.51 -0.68
CA ARG A 13 -8.70 -6.27 -1.14
C ARG A 13 -8.12 -5.01 -0.51
N VAL A 14 -7.59 -5.15 0.71
CA VAL A 14 -7.03 -4.06 1.52
C VAL A 14 -5.62 -4.44 1.93
N ILE A 15 -4.67 -3.53 1.75
CA ILE A 15 -3.25 -3.73 2.07
C ILE A 15 -2.78 -2.60 2.97
N ALA A 16 -2.30 -2.93 4.16
CA ALA A 16 -1.62 -1.97 5.02
C ALA A 16 -0.14 -1.85 4.63
N VAL A 17 0.37 -0.63 4.51
CA VAL A 17 1.75 -0.38 4.10
C VAL A 17 2.51 0.35 5.20
N VAL A 18 3.35 -0.40 5.91
CA VAL A 18 4.29 0.16 6.89
C VAL A 18 5.47 0.81 6.17
N GLY A 19 5.78 2.06 6.52
CA GLY A 19 6.81 2.83 5.80
C GLY A 19 6.27 3.51 4.53
N ALA A 20 4.95 3.73 4.47
CA ALA A 20 4.33 4.55 3.43
C ALA A 20 5.01 5.92 3.33
N SER A 21 5.22 6.44 2.11
CA SER A 21 5.93 7.69 1.90
C SER A 21 5.20 8.60 0.93
N ARG A 22 5.37 9.91 1.13
CA ARG A 22 4.93 10.97 0.21
C ARG A 22 5.89 11.17 -0.98
N ASP A 23 7.09 10.63 -0.89
CA ASP A 23 8.09 10.71 -1.96
C ASP A 23 7.84 9.63 -3.03
N PRO A 24 7.48 9.99 -4.27
CA PRO A 24 7.18 9.02 -5.32
C PRO A 24 8.42 8.24 -5.79
N ASN A 25 9.64 8.72 -5.50
CA ASN A 25 10.87 8.01 -5.87
C ASN A 25 11.21 6.89 -4.87
N LYS A 26 10.60 6.88 -3.68
CA LYS A 26 10.77 5.80 -2.70
C LYS A 26 9.79 4.67 -3.01
N ALA A 27 10.21 3.43 -2.73
CA ALA A 27 9.32 2.26 -2.86
C ALA A 27 8.04 2.43 -2.04
N GLY A 28 8.14 3.02 -0.83
CA GLY A 28 6.98 3.32 0.02
C GLY A 28 6.01 4.37 -0.55
N GLY A 29 6.37 5.09 -1.62
CA GLY A 29 5.49 5.98 -2.36
C GLY A 29 5.00 5.35 -3.68
N SER A 30 5.91 4.82 -4.49
CA SER A 30 5.58 4.29 -5.81
C SER A 30 4.80 2.98 -5.78
N VAL A 31 5.15 2.03 -4.90
CA VAL A 31 4.49 0.72 -4.85
C VAL A 31 3.04 0.83 -4.38
N PRO A 32 2.72 1.48 -3.24
CA PRO A 32 1.34 1.60 -2.78
C PRO A 32 0.47 2.39 -3.75
N PHE A 33 1.00 3.45 -4.35
CA PHE A 33 0.31 4.19 -5.40
C PHE A 33 -0.01 3.31 -6.62
N GLY A 34 0.95 2.48 -7.04
CA GLY A 34 0.74 1.50 -8.12
C GLY A 34 -0.30 0.43 -7.77
N LEU A 35 -0.36 -0.01 -6.51
CA LEU A 35 -1.38 -0.94 -6.03
C LEU A 35 -2.76 -0.28 -5.98
N GLN A 36 -2.84 0.97 -5.51
CA GLN A 36 -4.10 1.73 -5.48
C GLN A 36 -4.69 1.91 -6.89
N LYS A 37 -3.85 2.24 -7.89
CA LYS A 37 -4.28 2.32 -9.29
C LYS A 37 -4.81 1.00 -9.87
N ARG A 38 -4.46 -0.13 -9.26
CA ARG A 38 -4.92 -1.47 -9.66
C ARG A 38 -6.15 -1.94 -8.86
N GLY A 39 -6.74 -1.06 -8.05
CA GLY A 39 -8.01 -1.31 -7.35
C GLY A 39 -7.85 -1.81 -5.91
N PHE A 40 -6.63 -1.91 -5.38
CA PHE A 40 -6.42 -2.23 -3.97
C PHE A 40 -6.72 -1.01 -3.09
N ARG A 41 -7.37 -1.21 -1.96
CA ARG A 41 -7.43 -0.18 -0.91
C ARG A 41 -6.13 -0.20 -0.12
N ILE A 42 -5.49 0.96 0.02
CA ILE A 42 -4.23 1.10 0.76
C ILE A 42 -4.49 1.76 2.10
N ILE A 43 -4.04 1.14 3.18
CA ILE A 43 -3.98 1.75 4.52
C ILE A 43 -2.53 2.11 4.79
N PRO A 44 -2.13 3.38 4.60
CA PRO A 44 -0.76 3.80 4.87
C PRO A 44 -0.48 3.79 6.37
N ILE A 45 0.73 3.44 6.78
CA ILE A 45 1.21 3.54 8.17
C ILE A 45 2.53 4.31 8.16
N ASN A 46 2.51 5.53 8.69
CA ASN A 46 3.68 6.40 8.81
C ASN A 46 3.49 7.34 10.02
N PRO A 47 4.41 7.36 11.00
CA PRO A 47 4.27 8.18 12.21
C PRO A 47 4.50 9.68 12.00
N TYR A 48 4.94 10.12 10.82
CA TYR A 48 5.36 11.49 10.51
C TYR A 48 4.44 12.20 9.50
N ALA A 49 3.38 11.56 9.03
CA ALA A 49 2.45 12.13 8.08
C ALA A 49 1.03 12.03 8.62
N ASP A 50 0.17 12.99 8.25
CA ASP A 50 -1.24 12.99 8.66
C ASP A 50 -2.16 12.35 7.61
N MET A 51 -1.79 12.47 6.33
CA MET A 51 -2.53 11.91 5.19
C MET A 51 -1.56 11.38 4.14
N LEU A 52 -1.84 10.20 3.59
CA LEU A 52 -1.13 9.63 2.43
C LEU A 52 -2.10 8.86 1.54
N PHE A 53 -1.93 8.94 0.22
CA PHE A 53 -2.79 8.24 -0.77
C PHE A 53 -4.31 8.48 -0.59
N GLY A 54 -4.71 9.61 -0.01
CA GLY A 54 -6.11 9.94 0.29
C GLY A 54 -6.67 9.29 1.56
N GLU A 55 -5.84 8.59 2.34
CA GLU A 55 -6.21 7.93 3.60
C GLU A 55 -5.42 8.54 4.76
N ARG A 56 -6.00 8.47 5.97
CA ARG A 56 -5.31 8.88 7.20
C ARG A 56 -4.28 7.84 7.60
N VAL A 57 -3.15 8.30 8.15
CA VAL A 57 -2.01 7.49 8.59
C VAL A 57 -1.99 7.27 10.09
#